data_AF-A0A365K537-F1
#
_entry.id   AF-A0A365K537-F1
#
_cell.length_a   1.000
_cell.length_b   1.000
_cell.length_c   1.000
_cell.angle_alpha   90.00
_cell.angle_beta   90.00
_cell.angle_gamma   90.00
#
_symmetry.space_group_name_H-M   'P 1'
#
loop_
_entity.id
_entity.type
_entity.pdbx_description
1 polymer ?
#
loop_
_entity_poly.entity_id
_entity_poly.type
_entity_poly.pdbx_seq_one_letter_code
_entity_poly.pdbx_strand_id
1 'polypeptide(L)'
;MFDTLEQLMEEKGLDSKRSVAWKKISEEERLSEKFLADNARNIHWQLVSKHQSLSEKFIRQYSGFLYWGEIIRNQQLSERFLEEFSSPEKWQPQEDRLSAKQLKALKMHGQPFDEREYWTLVSARRPSPMFIEKHQDRVNWQVLSEQQELPMSLIGRHADKVDWLAVTRGQKLTERFIEKHKGQVEWETLSFHQELSERFINRHSDKMAAISAEQPRSEAFLYMHLDKMDPETVIDCQEIGEATEFDSFKVFSISRNSRKKYIVEFEQYDEPDSPRFLKLDDEGFYDLLEEYGLQQHIEADFPELLFIEDMRF
;
A
#
# COMPACT_ATOMS: atom_id res chain seq x y z
N MET A 1 -7.58 -4.11 36.65
CA MET A 1 -8.32 -2.89 36.26
C MET A 1 -8.67 -2.20 37.55
N PHE A 2 -8.35 -0.91 37.68
CA PHE A 2 -8.59 -0.15 38.91
C PHE A 2 -9.90 0.60 38.82
N ASP A 3 -10.75 0.43 39.84
CA ASP A 3 -12.05 1.09 39.94
C ASP A 3 -12.04 2.30 40.89
N THR A 4 -11.14 2.30 41.87
CA THR A 4 -11.00 3.38 42.85
C THR A 4 -9.54 3.76 43.07
N LEU A 5 -9.33 4.97 43.58
CA LEU A 5 -7.99 5.45 43.89
C LEU A 5 -7.39 4.68 45.07
N GLU A 6 -8.22 4.30 46.03
CA GLU A 6 -7.82 3.54 47.21
C GLU A 6 -7.27 2.16 46.81
N GLN A 7 -7.94 1.46 45.89
CA GLN A 7 -7.47 0.17 45.35
C GLN A 7 -6.11 0.32 44.67
N LEU A 8 -5.95 1.35 43.84
CA LEU A 8 -4.69 1.60 43.14
C LEU A 8 -3.56 1.92 44.12
N MET A 9 -3.84 2.73 45.14
CA MET A 9 -2.84 3.12 46.13
C MET A 9 -2.40 1.95 46.99
N GLU A 10 -3.33 1.07 47.38
CA GLU A 10 -3.02 -0.16 48.12
C GLU A 10 -2.12 -1.10 47.30
N GLU A 11 -2.47 -1.36 46.04
CA GLU A 11 -1.68 -2.25 45.17
C GLU A 11 -0.29 -1.69 44.86
N LYS A 12 -0.15 -0.35 44.76
CA LYS A 12 1.12 0.32 44.45
C LYS A 12 1.93 0.73 45.70
N GLY A 13 1.43 0.44 46.91
CA GLY A 13 2.09 0.81 48.17
C GLY A 13 2.28 2.31 48.35
N LEU A 14 1.25 3.12 48.02
CA LEU A 14 1.30 4.57 48.07
C LEU A 14 0.63 5.12 49.33
N ASP A 15 1.41 5.84 50.16
CA ASP A 15 0.93 6.36 51.45
C ASP A 15 0.08 7.65 51.33
N SER A 16 0.08 8.29 50.16
CA SER A 16 -0.61 9.57 49.97
C SER A 16 -1.06 9.80 48.52
N LYS A 17 -2.21 10.47 48.36
CA LYS A 17 -2.73 10.91 47.06
C LYS A 17 -1.77 11.84 46.30
N ARG A 18 -0.87 12.52 47.02
CA ARG A 18 0.18 13.39 46.42
C ARG A 18 1.31 12.59 45.77
N SER A 19 1.52 11.35 46.19
CA SER A 19 2.58 10.48 45.66
C SER A 19 2.17 9.78 44.37
N VAL A 20 0.91 9.93 43.94
CA VAL A 20 0.38 9.28 42.74
C VAL A 20 0.96 9.94 41.49
N ALA A 21 1.73 9.16 40.72
CA ALA A 21 2.28 9.58 39.43
C ALA A 21 1.19 9.53 38.34
N TRP A 22 0.29 10.53 38.34
CA TRP A 22 -0.90 10.60 37.47
C TRP A 22 -0.63 10.37 35.98
N LYS A 23 0.49 10.89 35.47
CA LYS A 23 0.91 10.68 34.08
C LYS A 23 1.18 9.19 33.81
N LYS A 24 2.02 8.58 34.65
CA LYS A 24 2.42 7.16 34.53
C LYS A 24 1.21 6.23 34.62
N ILE A 25 0.34 6.44 35.60
CA ILE A 25 -0.83 5.57 35.76
C ILE A 25 -1.86 5.73 34.64
N SER A 26 -1.95 6.91 34.00
CA SER A 26 -2.87 7.14 32.87
C SER A 26 -2.43 6.39 31.60
N GLU A 27 -1.13 6.09 31.49
CA GLU A 27 -0.51 5.41 30.35
C GLU A 27 -0.40 3.90 30.56
N GLU A 28 0.09 3.47 31.72
CA GLU A 28 0.49 2.08 31.94
C GLU A 28 -0.61 1.21 32.55
N GLU A 29 -1.52 1.80 33.34
CA GLU A 29 -2.51 1.04 34.10
C GLU A 29 -3.84 0.92 33.36
N ARG A 30 -4.57 -0.17 33.61
CA ARG A 30 -5.95 -0.31 33.13
C ARG A 30 -6.90 0.37 34.11
N LEU A 31 -7.41 1.55 33.76
CA LEU A 31 -8.32 2.34 34.60
C LEU A 31 -9.76 2.18 34.12
N SER A 32 -10.71 2.00 35.04
CA SER A 32 -12.13 1.96 34.65
C SER A 32 -12.67 3.36 34.39
N GLU A 33 -13.73 3.47 33.61
CA GLU A 33 -14.40 4.75 33.34
C GLU A 33 -14.88 5.45 34.62
N LYS A 34 -15.26 4.67 35.65
CA LYS A 34 -15.61 5.20 36.97
C LYS A 34 -14.40 5.85 37.63
N PHE A 35 -13.26 5.15 37.65
CA PHE A 35 -12.01 5.71 38.16
C PHE A 35 -11.66 7.02 37.44
N LEU A 36 -11.77 7.03 36.10
CA LEU A 36 -11.47 8.21 35.29
C LEU A 36 -12.41 9.37 35.61
N ALA A 37 -13.71 9.11 35.77
CA ALA A 37 -14.71 10.10 36.16
C ALA A 37 -14.42 10.68 37.55
N ASP A 38 -14.18 9.83 38.54
CA ASP A 38 -13.91 10.23 39.93
C ASP A 38 -12.61 11.04 40.05
N ASN A 39 -11.64 10.79 39.15
CA ASN A 39 -10.33 11.42 39.16
C ASN A 39 -10.08 12.38 37.97
N ALA A 40 -11.14 12.85 37.31
CA ALA A 40 -11.12 13.67 36.09
C ALA A 40 -10.25 14.94 36.15
N ARG A 41 -9.94 15.44 37.36
CA ARG A 41 -9.10 16.63 37.59
C ARG A 41 -7.59 16.34 37.62
N ASN A 42 -7.19 15.07 37.73
CA ASN A 42 -5.80 14.69 37.94
C ASN A 42 -5.25 13.81 36.81
N ILE A 43 -6.09 12.99 36.18
CA ILE A 43 -5.70 12.12 35.06
C ILE A 43 -5.18 12.91 33.86
N HIS A 44 -4.27 12.29 33.11
CA HIS A 44 -3.68 12.89 31.92
C HIS A 44 -4.50 12.54 30.68
N TRP A 45 -5.46 13.40 30.32
CA TRP A 45 -6.47 13.12 29.29
C TRP A 45 -5.94 12.70 27.92
N GLN A 46 -4.78 13.22 27.49
CA GLN A 46 -4.15 12.78 26.24
C GLN A 46 -3.73 11.30 26.30
N LEU A 47 -3.15 10.86 27.42
CA LEU A 47 -2.70 9.48 27.61
C LEU A 47 -3.91 8.57 27.80
N VAL A 48 -4.93 9.06 28.51
CA VAL A 48 -6.22 8.37 28.63
C VAL A 48 -6.84 8.14 27.24
N SER A 49 -6.88 9.16 26.39
CA SER A 49 -7.46 9.06 25.04
C SER A 49 -6.72 8.04 24.16
N LYS A 50 -5.41 7.92 24.35
CA LYS A 50 -4.53 7.06 23.56
C LYS A 50 -4.51 5.60 24.05
N HIS A 51 -4.48 5.39 25.35
CA HIS A 51 -4.16 4.08 25.94
C HIS A 51 -5.34 3.38 26.61
N GLN A 52 -6.36 4.11 27.07
CA GLN A 52 -7.49 3.51 27.76
C GLN A 52 -8.58 3.10 26.76
N SER A 53 -9.32 2.04 27.06
CA SER A 53 -10.50 1.65 26.30
C SER A 53 -11.71 2.42 26.83
N LEU A 54 -12.31 3.27 25.98
CA LEU A 54 -13.41 4.15 26.35
C LEU A 54 -14.66 3.81 25.54
N SER A 55 -15.79 3.67 26.23
CA SER A 55 -17.10 3.51 25.59
C SER A 55 -17.54 4.81 24.93
N GLU A 56 -18.31 4.71 23.86
CA GLU A 56 -18.91 5.90 23.24
C GLU A 56 -19.74 6.73 24.23
N LYS A 57 -20.40 6.10 25.21
CA LYS A 57 -21.17 6.82 26.23
C LYS A 57 -20.26 7.71 27.07
N PHE A 58 -19.11 7.19 27.50
CA PHE A 58 -18.12 7.97 28.22
C PHE A 58 -17.52 9.06 27.34
N ILE A 59 -17.18 8.74 26.08
CA ILE A 59 -16.63 9.73 25.14
C ILE A 59 -17.63 10.86 24.90
N ARG A 60 -18.95 10.59 24.79
CA ARG A 60 -19.98 11.65 24.71
C ARG A 60 -19.95 12.57 25.92
N GLN A 61 -19.87 11.99 27.12
CA GLN A 61 -19.89 12.75 28.36
C GLN A 61 -18.63 13.60 28.56
N TYR A 62 -17.47 13.10 28.11
CA TYR A 62 -16.16 13.72 28.31
C TYR A 62 -15.53 14.23 27.00
N SER A 63 -16.32 14.45 25.96
CA SER A 63 -15.86 14.83 24.61
C SER A 63 -14.98 16.08 24.59
N GLY A 64 -15.26 17.03 25.48
CA GLY A 64 -14.48 18.26 25.65
C GLY A 64 -13.12 18.09 26.35
N PHE A 65 -12.79 16.89 26.83
CA PHE A 65 -11.50 16.59 27.46
C PHE A 65 -10.59 15.72 26.60
N LEU A 66 -11.18 14.98 25.68
CA LEU A 66 -10.51 13.91 24.96
C LEU A 66 -9.82 14.43 23.71
N TYR A 67 -8.71 13.80 23.36
CA TYR A 67 -7.92 14.12 22.19
C TYR A 67 -8.48 13.32 21.02
N TRP A 68 -9.31 13.97 20.20
CA TRP A 68 -10.06 13.29 19.14
C TRP A 68 -9.19 12.56 18.14
N GLY A 69 -8.01 13.08 17.82
CA GLY A 69 -7.03 12.36 17.01
C GLY A 69 -6.65 10.99 17.59
N GLU A 70 -6.47 10.91 18.91
CA GLU A 70 -6.20 9.64 19.60
C GLU A 70 -7.46 8.77 19.72
N ILE A 71 -8.62 9.39 19.96
CA ILE A 71 -9.90 8.67 20.07
C ILE A 71 -10.26 7.98 18.76
N ILE A 72 -10.21 8.70 17.65
CA ILE A 72 -10.57 8.17 16.33
C ILE A 72 -9.58 7.06 15.91
N ARG A 73 -8.29 7.23 16.18
CA ARG A 73 -7.27 6.22 15.81
C ARG A 73 -7.35 4.95 16.66
N ASN A 74 -7.59 5.08 17.97
CA ASN A 74 -7.38 3.97 18.90
C ASN A 74 -8.68 3.32 19.41
N GLN A 75 -9.82 4.01 19.36
CA GLN A 75 -11.08 3.48 19.93
C GLN A 75 -11.93 2.77 18.89
N GLN A 76 -12.77 1.84 19.34
CA GLN A 76 -13.78 1.16 18.53
C GLN A 76 -15.08 1.98 18.52
N LEU A 77 -15.18 2.94 17.59
CA LEU A 77 -16.35 3.82 17.44
C LEU A 77 -17.21 3.37 16.26
N SER A 78 -18.53 3.43 16.42
CA SER A 78 -19.49 3.22 15.35
C SER A 78 -19.53 4.41 14.38
N GLU A 79 -19.94 4.15 13.14
CA GLU A 79 -20.13 5.20 12.14
C GLU A 79 -21.17 6.25 12.56
N ARG A 80 -22.24 5.82 13.26
CA ARG A 80 -23.24 6.75 13.82
C ARG A 80 -22.61 7.71 14.82
N PHE A 81 -21.68 7.22 15.63
CA PHE A 81 -20.94 8.06 16.56
C PHE A 81 -20.00 9.02 15.84
N LEU A 82 -19.28 8.57 14.81
CA LEU A 82 -18.45 9.48 14.00
C LEU A 82 -19.31 10.58 13.35
N GLU A 83 -20.50 10.22 12.85
CA GLU A 83 -21.41 11.19 12.27
C GLU A 83 -21.96 12.19 13.32
N GLU A 84 -22.13 11.75 14.57
CA GLU A 84 -22.54 12.60 15.69
C GLU A 84 -21.53 13.71 15.96
N PHE A 85 -20.24 13.54 15.68
CA PHE A 85 -19.17 14.53 15.97
C PHE A 85 -18.51 15.09 14.70
N SER A 86 -19.22 15.05 13.58
CA SER A 86 -18.66 15.31 12.24
C SER A 86 -18.48 16.78 11.85
N SER A 87 -18.92 17.74 12.66
CA SER A 87 -18.85 19.18 12.33
C SER A 87 -18.65 20.04 13.57
N PRO A 88 -18.19 21.30 13.42
CA PRO A 88 -18.00 22.22 14.55
C PRO A 88 -19.27 22.45 15.38
N GLU A 89 -20.45 22.48 14.76
CA GLU A 89 -21.71 22.68 15.49
C GLU A 89 -22.03 21.49 16.39
N LYS A 90 -21.65 20.30 15.94
CA LYS A 90 -21.82 19.05 16.69
C LYS A 90 -20.67 18.81 17.67
N TRP A 91 -19.52 19.44 17.43
CA TRP A 91 -18.34 19.42 18.26
C TRP A 91 -18.34 20.64 19.18
N GLN A 92 -19.06 20.56 20.31
CA GLN A 92 -19.01 21.61 21.33
C GLN A 92 -18.62 21.05 22.71
N PRO A 93 -17.47 21.44 23.27
CA PRO A 93 -17.16 21.13 24.65
C PRO A 93 -18.18 21.83 25.56
N GLN A 94 -18.82 21.08 26.46
CA GLN A 94 -19.75 21.63 27.45
C GLN A 94 -18.96 22.36 28.54
N GLU A 95 -18.49 23.57 28.22
CA GLU A 95 -17.61 24.37 29.09
C GLU A 95 -18.22 24.65 30.47
N ASP A 96 -19.54 24.77 30.55
CA ASP A 96 -20.34 24.97 31.77
C ASP A 96 -20.20 23.81 32.76
N ARG A 97 -19.85 22.62 32.28
CA ARG A 97 -19.65 21.41 33.09
C ARG A 97 -18.19 21.19 33.49
N LEU A 98 -17.27 22.03 33.01
CA LEU A 98 -15.85 21.94 33.33
C LEU A 98 -15.55 22.68 34.65
N SER A 99 -14.74 22.07 35.52
CA SER A 99 -14.17 22.83 36.64
C SER A 99 -13.18 23.89 36.15
N ALA A 100 -12.90 24.93 36.96
CA ALA A 100 -11.95 26.00 36.59
C ALA A 100 -10.56 25.50 36.15
N LYS A 101 -10.05 24.42 36.78
CA LYS A 101 -8.77 23.78 36.39
C LYS A 101 -8.85 23.13 35.00
N GLN A 102 -9.99 22.51 34.71
CA GLN A 102 -10.25 21.83 33.45
C GLN A 102 -10.47 22.80 32.30
N LEU A 103 -11.24 23.86 32.53
CA LEU A 103 -11.40 24.95 31.55
C LEU A 103 -10.06 25.60 31.22
N LYS A 104 -9.18 25.76 32.22
CA LYS A 104 -7.81 26.23 31.99
C LYS A 104 -6.98 25.26 31.15
N ALA A 105 -7.06 23.95 31.40
CA ALA A 105 -6.36 22.95 30.60
C ALA A 105 -6.87 22.90 29.15
N LEU A 106 -8.19 22.96 28.95
CA LEU A 106 -8.81 23.06 27.62
C LEU A 106 -8.33 24.31 26.89
N LYS A 107 -8.25 25.47 27.55
CA LYS A 107 -7.73 26.71 26.96
C LYS A 107 -6.24 26.65 26.63
N MET A 108 -5.44 25.85 27.35
CA MET A 108 -4.00 25.75 27.12
C MET A 108 -3.61 24.68 26.08
N HIS A 109 -4.35 23.57 26.01
CA HIS A 109 -3.99 22.40 25.21
C HIS A 109 -5.06 21.97 24.21
N GLY A 110 -6.28 22.49 24.34
CA GLY A 110 -7.35 22.23 23.39
C GLY A 110 -6.98 22.77 22.02
N GLN A 111 -7.18 21.94 21.00
CA GLN A 111 -7.08 22.34 19.61
C GLN A 111 -8.49 22.61 19.08
N PRO A 112 -8.66 23.60 18.18
CA PRO A 112 -9.93 23.79 17.51
C PRO A 112 -10.26 22.54 16.67
N PHE A 113 -11.55 22.32 16.42
CA PHE A 113 -11.96 21.27 15.50
C PHE A 113 -11.45 21.58 14.09
N ASP A 114 -10.58 20.72 13.58
CA ASP A 114 -10.18 20.72 12.18
C ASP A 114 -11.02 19.67 11.44
N GLU A 115 -11.98 20.14 10.65
CA GLU A 115 -12.86 19.25 9.88
C GLU A 115 -12.08 18.38 8.89
N ARG A 116 -11.04 18.93 8.26
CA ARG A 116 -10.23 18.20 7.28
C ARG A 116 -9.42 17.10 7.94
N GLU A 117 -8.78 17.39 9.07
CA GLU A 117 -8.06 16.38 9.86
C GLU A 117 -9.04 15.32 10.35
N TYR A 118 -10.19 15.74 10.89
CA TYR A 118 -11.23 14.82 11.37
C TYR A 118 -11.65 13.82 10.29
N TRP A 119 -12.05 14.29 9.12
CA TRP A 119 -12.49 13.41 8.03
C TRP A 119 -11.37 12.59 7.42
N THR A 120 -10.13 13.08 7.45
CA THR A 120 -8.94 12.30 7.07
C THR A 120 -8.78 11.10 8.02
N LEU A 121 -8.91 11.32 9.33
CA LEU A 121 -8.84 10.25 10.33
C LEU A 121 -10.01 9.27 10.22
N VAL A 122 -11.23 9.77 10.01
CA VAL A 122 -12.41 8.92 9.77
C VAL A 122 -12.20 8.04 8.53
N SER A 123 -11.63 8.60 7.46
CA SER A 123 -11.37 7.84 6.22
C SER A 123 -10.35 6.73 6.43
N ALA A 124 -9.35 6.96 7.29
CA ALA A 124 -8.35 5.94 7.66
C ALA A 124 -8.94 4.79 8.51
N ARG A 125 -10.16 4.94 9.06
CA ARG A 125 -10.83 3.87 9.82
C ARG A 125 -11.55 2.83 8.96
N ARG A 126 -11.37 2.87 7.64
CA ARG A 126 -12.02 1.97 6.68
C ARG A 126 -13.56 1.95 6.84
N PRO A 127 -14.23 3.12 6.72
CA PRO A 127 -15.67 3.19 6.82
C PRO A 127 -16.35 2.36 5.72
N SER A 128 -17.59 1.96 5.97
CA SER A 128 -18.39 1.18 5.02
C SER A 128 -18.64 1.95 3.72
N PRO A 129 -18.86 1.26 2.59
CA PRO A 129 -19.20 1.91 1.32
C PRO A 129 -20.45 2.81 1.42
N MET A 130 -21.42 2.45 2.24
CA MET A 130 -22.62 3.27 2.48
C MET A 130 -22.30 4.57 3.20
N PHE A 131 -21.40 4.52 4.19
CA PHE A 131 -20.93 5.71 4.88
C PHE A 131 -20.13 6.63 3.95
N ILE A 132 -19.23 6.05 3.14
CA ILE A 132 -18.48 6.78 2.12
C ILE A 132 -19.43 7.48 1.15
N GLU A 133 -20.43 6.77 0.62
CA GLU A 133 -21.41 7.34 -0.32
C GLU A 133 -22.17 8.52 0.31
N LYS A 134 -22.61 8.36 1.56
CA LYS A 134 -23.34 9.39 2.31
C LYS A 134 -22.49 10.64 2.56
N HIS A 135 -21.18 10.47 2.74
CA HIS A 135 -20.25 11.53 3.11
C HIS A 135 -19.19 11.82 2.03
N GLN A 136 -19.54 11.55 0.77
CA GLN A 136 -18.65 11.61 -0.40
C GLN A 136 -17.96 12.96 -0.63
N ASP A 137 -18.46 14.05 -0.06
CA ASP A 137 -17.90 15.40 -0.21
C ASP A 137 -17.01 15.79 0.97
N ARG A 138 -16.91 14.94 2.00
CA ARG A 138 -16.15 15.20 3.23
C ARG A 138 -15.03 14.22 3.46
N VAL A 139 -15.25 12.94 3.12
CA VAL A 139 -14.21 11.90 3.22
C VAL A 139 -12.98 12.25 2.39
N ASN A 140 -11.83 11.78 2.84
CA ASN A 140 -10.57 11.97 2.14
C ASN A 140 -10.35 10.83 1.15
N TRP A 141 -10.70 11.06 -0.11
CA TRP A 141 -10.63 10.06 -1.18
C TRP A 141 -9.22 9.51 -1.44
N GLN A 142 -8.18 10.32 -1.25
CA GLN A 142 -6.81 9.84 -1.36
C GLN A 142 -6.53 8.75 -0.31
N VAL A 143 -6.86 9.03 0.97
CA VAL A 143 -6.72 8.04 2.05
C VAL A 143 -7.58 6.80 1.80
N LEU A 144 -8.81 6.98 1.31
CA LEU A 144 -9.69 5.85 0.99
C LEU A 144 -9.09 4.97 -0.12
N SER A 145 -8.55 5.56 -1.19
CA SER A 145 -7.95 4.84 -2.32
C SER A 145 -6.70 4.07 -1.92
N GLU A 146 -5.88 4.61 -1.01
CA GLU A 146 -4.61 4.01 -0.58
C GLU A 146 -4.79 2.93 0.51
N GLN A 147 -5.73 3.11 1.45
CA GLN A 147 -5.70 2.37 2.74
C GLN A 147 -6.77 1.29 2.89
N GLN A 148 -7.72 1.16 1.94
CA GLN A 148 -8.75 0.12 1.99
C GLN A 148 -9.14 -0.41 0.60
N GLU A 149 -9.74 -1.59 0.58
CA GLU A 149 -10.35 -2.15 -0.62
C GLU A 149 -11.69 -1.44 -0.90
N LEU A 150 -11.75 -0.72 -2.02
CA LEU A 150 -12.94 -0.02 -2.45
C LEU A 150 -13.70 -0.88 -3.48
N PRO A 151 -15.03 -1.06 -3.33
CA PRO A 151 -15.81 -1.72 -4.37
C PRO A 151 -15.66 -0.99 -5.71
N MET A 152 -15.39 -1.72 -6.81
CA MET A 152 -15.29 -1.11 -8.14
C MET A 152 -16.53 -0.27 -8.51
N SER A 153 -17.71 -0.62 -8.01
CA SER A 153 -18.93 0.18 -8.25
C SER A 153 -18.88 1.55 -7.57
N LEU A 154 -18.23 1.66 -6.41
CA LEU A 154 -18.00 2.90 -5.69
C LEU A 154 -16.95 3.75 -6.43
N ILE A 155 -15.81 3.14 -6.79
CA ILE A 155 -14.76 3.79 -7.60
C ILE A 155 -15.36 4.36 -8.89
N GLY A 156 -16.17 3.55 -9.59
CA GLY A 156 -16.79 3.98 -10.84
C GLY A 156 -17.85 5.08 -10.71
N ARG A 157 -18.50 5.22 -9.54
CA ARG A 157 -19.45 6.33 -9.26
C ARG A 157 -18.73 7.62 -8.90
N HIS A 158 -17.57 7.53 -8.26
CA HIS A 158 -16.77 8.65 -7.76
C HIS A 158 -15.43 8.75 -8.50
N ALA A 159 -15.46 8.48 -9.80
CA ALA A 159 -14.29 8.41 -10.66
C ALA A 159 -13.53 9.74 -10.76
N ASP A 160 -14.19 10.86 -10.47
CA ASP A 160 -13.61 12.20 -10.42
C ASP A 160 -12.90 12.51 -9.09
N LYS A 161 -13.14 11.71 -8.04
CA LYS A 161 -12.64 11.96 -6.69
C LYS A 161 -11.52 11.02 -6.25
N VAL A 162 -11.55 9.76 -6.71
CA VAL A 162 -10.55 8.76 -6.35
C VAL A 162 -9.16 9.13 -6.84
N ASP A 163 -8.14 8.77 -6.06
CA ASP A 163 -6.77 8.76 -6.54
C ASP A 163 -6.57 7.55 -7.48
N TRP A 164 -6.41 7.82 -8.78
CA TRP A 164 -6.29 6.79 -9.80
C TRP A 164 -4.96 6.05 -9.77
N LEU A 165 -3.89 6.68 -9.29
CA LEU A 165 -2.61 6.00 -9.13
C LEU A 165 -2.73 4.95 -8.03
N ALA A 166 -3.26 5.34 -6.87
CA ALA A 166 -3.51 4.43 -5.75
C ALA A 166 -4.52 3.33 -6.14
N VAL A 167 -5.59 3.68 -6.87
CA VAL A 167 -6.58 2.71 -7.36
C VAL A 167 -5.94 1.69 -8.29
N THR A 168 -5.17 2.14 -9.28
CA THR A 168 -4.57 1.26 -10.29
C THR A 168 -3.52 0.33 -9.69
N ARG A 169 -2.80 0.79 -8.66
CA ARG A 169 -1.71 0.02 -8.05
C ARG A 169 -2.13 -0.87 -6.89
N GLY A 170 -3.19 -0.48 -6.17
CA GLY A 170 -3.61 -1.14 -4.92
C GLY A 170 -4.92 -1.91 -4.99
N GLN A 171 -5.80 -1.61 -5.95
CA GLN A 171 -7.14 -2.24 -6.01
C GLN A 171 -7.16 -3.38 -7.03
N LYS A 172 -8.02 -4.38 -6.83
CA LYS A 172 -8.23 -5.46 -7.80
C LYS A 172 -9.23 -5.03 -8.87
N LEU A 173 -8.73 -4.69 -10.05
CA LEU A 173 -9.54 -4.18 -11.16
C LEU A 173 -9.74 -5.27 -12.23
N THR A 174 -10.95 -5.31 -12.80
CA THR A 174 -11.19 -6.16 -13.97
C THR A 174 -10.75 -5.44 -15.24
N GLU A 175 -10.30 -6.19 -16.26
CA GLU A 175 -9.97 -5.64 -17.58
C GLU A 175 -11.09 -4.76 -18.17
N ARG A 176 -12.36 -5.17 -17.99
CA ARG A 176 -13.53 -4.39 -18.42
C ARG A 176 -13.63 -3.05 -17.68
N PHE A 177 -13.32 -3.02 -16.39
CA PHE A 177 -13.32 -1.80 -15.61
C PHE A 177 -12.19 -0.86 -16.05
N ILE A 178 -11.00 -1.41 -16.27
CA ILE A 178 -9.84 -0.68 -16.79
C ILE A 178 -10.17 -0.05 -18.15
N GLU A 179 -10.77 -0.81 -19.07
CA GLU A 179 -11.19 -0.29 -20.39
C GLU A 179 -12.25 0.81 -20.29
N LYS A 180 -13.21 0.67 -19.37
CA LYS A 180 -14.22 1.71 -19.11
C LYS A 180 -13.59 3.02 -18.64
N HIS A 181 -12.54 2.94 -17.83
CA HIS A 181 -11.84 4.08 -17.22
C HIS A 181 -10.45 4.33 -17.82
N LYS A 182 -10.25 3.94 -19.08
CA LYS A 182 -8.95 3.95 -19.76
C LYS A 182 -8.23 5.30 -19.79
N GLY A 183 -8.95 6.41 -19.64
CA GLY A 183 -8.38 7.76 -19.61
C GLY A 183 -7.87 8.19 -18.23
N GLN A 184 -8.08 7.38 -17.20
CA GLN A 184 -7.78 7.72 -15.81
C GLN A 184 -6.78 6.75 -15.18
N VAL A 185 -6.82 5.48 -15.56
CA VAL A 185 -5.89 4.45 -15.09
C VAL A 185 -4.44 4.76 -15.52
N GLU A 186 -3.50 4.38 -14.67
CA GLU A 186 -2.07 4.44 -14.97
C GLU A 186 -1.66 3.21 -15.81
N TRP A 187 -1.14 3.43 -17.02
CA TRP A 187 -0.88 2.34 -17.97
C TRP A 187 0.55 1.81 -17.94
N GLU A 188 1.51 2.66 -17.62
CA GLU A 188 2.93 2.46 -17.83
C GLU A 188 3.44 1.18 -17.15
N THR A 189 2.98 0.93 -15.92
CA THR A 189 3.34 -0.24 -15.11
C THR A 189 2.12 -1.06 -14.68
N LEU A 190 0.99 -0.96 -15.39
CA LEU A 190 -0.29 -1.59 -15.02
C LEU A 190 -0.17 -3.11 -14.75
N SER A 191 0.64 -3.81 -15.55
CA SER A 191 0.81 -5.27 -15.46
C SER A 191 1.53 -5.74 -14.19
N PHE A 192 2.25 -4.86 -13.48
CA PHE A 192 2.86 -5.15 -12.18
C PHE A 192 1.85 -5.18 -11.04
N HIS A 193 0.67 -4.60 -11.26
CA HIS A 193 -0.32 -4.40 -10.20
C HIS A 193 -1.62 -5.16 -10.44
N GLN A 194 -1.87 -5.60 -11.66
CA GLN A 194 -3.12 -6.24 -12.07
C GLN A 194 -2.87 -7.63 -12.67
N GLU A 195 -3.79 -8.55 -12.40
CA GLU A 195 -3.87 -9.83 -13.10
C GLU A 195 -4.51 -9.59 -14.46
N LEU A 196 -3.67 -9.52 -15.51
CA LEU A 196 -4.09 -9.23 -16.88
C LEU A 196 -3.82 -10.42 -17.79
N SER A 197 -4.78 -10.71 -18.66
CA SER A 197 -4.58 -11.69 -19.72
C SER A 197 -3.58 -11.20 -20.76
N GLU A 198 -2.86 -12.13 -21.38
CA GLU A 198 -1.95 -11.81 -22.49
C GLU A 198 -2.67 -11.09 -23.62
N ARG A 199 -3.92 -11.47 -23.91
CA ARG A 199 -4.73 -10.83 -24.95
C ARG A 199 -4.96 -9.35 -24.64
N PHE A 200 -5.18 -9.00 -23.38
CA PHE A 200 -5.35 -7.63 -22.96
C PHE A 200 -4.06 -6.84 -23.11
N ILE A 201 -2.95 -7.38 -22.59
CA ILE A 201 -1.63 -6.73 -22.70
C ILE A 201 -1.25 -6.56 -24.17
N ASN A 202 -1.44 -7.57 -25.03
CA ASN A 202 -1.17 -7.47 -26.46
C ASN A 202 -1.90 -6.31 -27.12
N ARG A 203 -3.18 -6.09 -26.76
CA ARG A 203 -4.00 -4.99 -27.32
C ARG A 203 -3.54 -3.61 -26.87
N HIS A 204 -2.91 -3.49 -25.71
CA HIS A 204 -2.58 -2.21 -25.07
C HIS A 204 -1.09 -2.04 -24.77
N SER A 205 -0.25 -2.89 -25.34
CA SER A 205 1.19 -2.92 -25.10
C SER A 205 1.86 -1.60 -25.48
N ASP A 206 1.29 -0.85 -26.43
CA ASP A 206 1.74 0.49 -26.84
C ASP A 206 1.72 1.50 -25.70
N LYS A 207 0.85 1.31 -24.70
CA LYS A 207 0.71 2.21 -23.54
C LYS A 207 1.56 1.80 -22.34
N MET A 208 2.17 0.62 -22.39
CA MET A 208 2.98 0.08 -21.31
C MET A 208 4.45 0.32 -21.65
N ALA A 209 5.19 0.98 -20.74
CA ALA A 209 6.63 1.08 -20.88
C ALA A 209 7.31 -0.21 -20.41
N ALA A 210 6.77 -0.84 -19.36
CA ALA A 210 7.27 -2.10 -18.82
C ALA A 210 6.15 -3.13 -18.64
N ILE A 211 6.49 -4.41 -18.86
CA ILE A 211 5.57 -5.54 -18.69
C ILE A 211 6.14 -6.49 -17.64
N SER A 212 5.34 -6.82 -16.63
CA SER A 212 5.72 -7.78 -15.60
C SER A 212 5.81 -9.20 -16.15
N ALA A 213 6.92 -9.86 -15.83
CA ALA A 213 7.17 -11.28 -16.05
C ALA A 213 7.01 -12.10 -14.76
N GLU A 214 6.36 -11.59 -13.72
CA GLU A 214 6.11 -12.35 -12.47
C GLU A 214 4.97 -13.36 -12.64
N GLN A 215 3.97 -13.04 -13.48
CA GLN A 215 2.86 -13.94 -13.77
C GLN A 215 3.27 -14.93 -14.88
N PRO A 216 2.88 -16.21 -14.82
CA PRO A 216 3.17 -17.17 -15.89
C PRO A 216 2.65 -16.69 -17.25
N ARG A 217 3.53 -16.71 -18.26
CA ARG A 217 3.22 -16.33 -19.64
C ARG A 217 3.58 -17.46 -20.60
N SER A 218 2.95 -17.45 -21.77
CA SER A 218 3.33 -18.27 -22.90
C SER A 218 4.65 -17.78 -23.50
N GLU A 219 5.45 -18.72 -24.02
CA GLU A 219 6.73 -18.42 -24.67
C GLU A 219 6.56 -17.43 -25.84
N ALA A 220 5.47 -17.55 -26.61
CA ALA A 220 5.15 -16.63 -27.69
C ALA A 220 4.87 -15.19 -27.19
N PHE A 221 4.29 -15.04 -26.00
CA PHE A 221 4.07 -13.74 -25.37
C PHE A 221 5.39 -13.14 -24.87
N LEU A 222 6.22 -13.95 -24.19
CA LEU A 222 7.56 -13.55 -23.77
C LEU A 222 8.38 -13.08 -24.98
N TYR A 223 8.43 -13.87 -26.06
CA TYR A 223 9.12 -13.50 -27.30
C TYR A 223 8.68 -12.12 -27.83
N MET A 224 7.38 -11.86 -27.82
CA MET A 224 6.82 -10.64 -28.40
C MET A 224 7.16 -9.38 -27.59
N HIS A 225 7.23 -9.50 -26.26
CA HIS A 225 7.35 -8.35 -25.34
C HIS A 225 8.65 -8.35 -24.53
N LEU A 226 9.61 -9.22 -24.87
CA LEU A 226 10.88 -9.36 -24.15
C LEU A 226 11.63 -8.02 -23.98
N ASP A 227 11.52 -7.11 -24.95
CA ASP A 227 12.10 -5.78 -24.90
C ASP A 227 11.58 -4.94 -23.71
N LYS A 228 10.32 -5.13 -23.32
CA LYS A 228 9.65 -4.44 -22.21
C LYS A 228 9.71 -5.17 -20.88
N MET A 229 10.31 -6.35 -20.85
CA MET A 229 10.45 -7.17 -19.64
C MET A 229 11.86 -7.04 -19.05
N ASP A 230 11.92 -7.15 -17.74
CA ASP A 230 13.18 -7.31 -17.01
C ASP A 230 13.71 -8.75 -17.20
N PRO A 231 14.93 -8.93 -17.72
CA PRO A 231 15.47 -10.26 -18.05
C PRO A 231 15.65 -11.15 -16.82
N GLU A 232 16.05 -10.59 -15.67
CA GLU A 232 16.22 -11.33 -14.42
C GLU A 232 14.89 -11.94 -13.98
N THR A 233 13.83 -11.13 -13.96
CA THR A 233 12.48 -11.58 -13.62
C THR A 233 11.98 -12.65 -14.59
N VAL A 234 12.31 -12.57 -15.88
CA VAL A 234 11.95 -13.61 -16.85
C VAL A 234 12.62 -14.95 -16.50
N ILE A 235 13.92 -14.95 -16.20
CA ILE A 235 14.66 -16.16 -15.83
C ILE A 235 14.12 -16.76 -14.53
N ASP A 236 13.85 -15.93 -13.53
CA ASP A 236 13.46 -16.39 -12.19
C ASP A 236 12.01 -16.91 -12.12
N CYS A 237 11.11 -16.32 -12.91
CA CYS A 237 9.66 -16.53 -12.76
C CYS A 237 9.01 -17.30 -13.91
N GLN A 238 9.66 -17.42 -15.08
CA GLN A 238 9.06 -18.06 -16.25
C GLN A 238 9.64 -19.45 -16.50
N GLU A 239 8.81 -20.33 -17.05
CA GLU A 239 9.25 -21.64 -17.55
C GLU A 239 9.88 -21.45 -18.94
N ILE A 240 11.11 -20.95 -18.96
CA ILE A 240 11.96 -20.92 -20.17
C ILE A 240 12.89 -22.14 -20.16
N GLY A 241 13.33 -22.60 -21.35
CA GLY A 241 14.13 -23.83 -21.49
C GLY A 241 15.43 -23.81 -20.66
N GLU A 242 16.07 -24.98 -20.52
CA GLU A 242 17.35 -25.09 -19.81
C GLU A 242 18.41 -24.17 -20.42
N ALA A 243 19.23 -23.57 -19.55
CA ALA A 243 20.30 -22.68 -19.97
C ALA A 243 21.43 -23.46 -20.66
N THR A 244 21.93 -22.92 -21.77
CA THR A 244 23.20 -23.34 -22.35
C THR A 244 24.33 -22.59 -21.65
N GLU A 245 25.23 -23.30 -20.98
CA GLU A 245 26.33 -22.71 -20.20
C GLU A 245 27.62 -22.62 -21.03
N PHE A 246 28.25 -21.45 -21.01
CA PHE A 246 29.60 -21.19 -21.52
C PHE A 246 30.50 -20.71 -20.39
N ASP A 247 31.81 -20.74 -20.60
CA ASP A 247 32.80 -20.31 -19.60
C ASP A 247 32.62 -18.85 -19.13
N SER A 248 31.98 -18.00 -19.94
CA SER A 248 31.81 -16.56 -19.66
C SER A 248 30.38 -16.12 -19.40
N PHE A 249 29.38 -16.90 -19.83
CA PHE A 249 27.97 -16.52 -19.74
C PHE A 249 27.03 -17.73 -19.89
N LYS A 250 25.78 -17.55 -19.48
CA LYS A 250 24.68 -18.48 -19.68
C LYS A 250 23.69 -17.91 -20.68
N VAL A 251 23.12 -18.79 -21.51
CA VAL A 251 22.16 -18.39 -22.54
C VAL A 251 20.83 -19.08 -22.30
N PHE A 252 19.77 -18.30 -22.24
CA PHE A 252 18.39 -18.76 -22.18
C PHE A 252 17.69 -18.40 -23.50
N SER A 253 17.02 -19.37 -24.12
CA SER A 253 16.33 -19.16 -25.39
C SER A 253 14.82 -19.10 -25.22
N ILE A 254 14.18 -18.15 -25.90
CA ILE A 254 12.73 -17.98 -25.95
C ILE A 254 12.29 -18.11 -27.40
N SER A 255 11.45 -19.09 -27.69
CA SER A 255 11.09 -19.51 -29.04
C SER A 255 9.74 -18.95 -29.49
N ARG A 256 9.66 -18.58 -30.77
CA ARG A 256 8.39 -18.34 -31.47
C ARG A 256 8.48 -18.84 -32.90
N ASN A 257 7.82 -19.97 -33.16
CA ASN A 257 7.92 -20.70 -34.42
C ASN A 257 9.39 -21.09 -34.70
N SER A 258 9.98 -20.59 -35.79
CA SER A 258 11.36 -20.88 -36.20
C SER A 258 12.38 -19.83 -35.75
N ARG A 259 11.95 -18.80 -35.01
CA ARG A 259 12.80 -17.71 -34.54
C ARG A 259 12.96 -17.79 -33.03
N LYS A 260 14.10 -17.34 -32.53
CA LYS A 260 14.33 -17.24 -31.10
C LYS A 260 14.74 -15.81 -30.71
N LYS A 261 14.65 -15.57 -29.42
CA LYS A 261 15.31 -14.46 -28.73
C LYS A 261 16.07 -15.05 -27.57
N TYR A 262 17.15 -14.39 -27.20
CA TYR A 262 18.10 -14.89 -26.24
C TYR A 262 18.23 -13.91 -25.09
N ILE A 263 18.27 -14.43 -23.87
CA ILE A 263 18.73 -13.71 -22.69
C ILE A 263 20.10 -14.28 -22.36
N VAL A 264 21.12 -13.44 -22.38
CA VAL A 264 22.49 -13.80 -22.02
C VAL A 264 22.79 -13.22 -20.64
N GLU A 265 23.16 -14.06 -19.67
CA GLU A 265 23.60 -13.67 -18.34
C GLU A 265 25.11 -13.87 -18.22
N PHE A 266 25.88 -12.80 -17.98
CA PHE A 266 27.33 -12.87 -17.86
C PHE A 266 27.78 -13.24 -16.45
N GLU A 267 28.77 -14.14 -16.34
CA GLU A 267 29.26 -14.63 -15.04
C GLU A 267 30.31 -13.70 -14.39
N GLN A 268 31.04 -12.90 -15.19
CA GLN A 268 32.16 -12.07 -14.73
C GLN A 268 31.92 -10.58 -15.03
N TYR A 269 32.00 -9.75 -13.97
CA TYR A 269 31.82 -8.29 -14.00
C TYR A 269 33.17 -7.57 -13.87
N ASP A 270 34.16 -7.99 -14.65
CA ASP A 270 35.51 -7.43 -14.51
C ASP A 270 35.58 -5.96 -14.97
N GLU A 271 34.59 -5.48 -15.73
CA GLU A 271 34.46 -4.10 -16.15
C GLU A 271 33.23 -3.40 -15.53
N PRO A 272 33.37 -2.16 -14.99
CA PRO A 272 32.29 -1.44 -14.31
C PRO A 272 31.05 -1.16 -15.17
N ASP A 273 31.19 -1.17 -16.50
CA ASP A 273 30.18 -0.74 -17.46
C ASP A 273 29.52 -1.91 -18.23
N SER A 274 29.92 -3.16 -17.98
CA SER A 274 29.36 -4.33 -18.68
C SER A 274 27.98 -4.70 -18.12
N PRO A 275 26.93 -4.81 -18.96
CA PRO A 275 25.60 -5.17 -18.50
C PRO A 275 25.55 -6.62 -18.03
N ARG A 276 24.91 -6.88 -16.89
CA ARG A 276 24.66 -8.24 -16.38
C ARG A 276 23.93 -9.12 -17.39
N PHE A 277 22.93 -8.53 -18.05
CA PHE A 277 22.04 -9.22 -18.98
C PHE A 277 22.04 -8.53 -20.33
N LEU A 278 22.06 -9.32 -21.40
CA LEU A 278 21.76 -8.86 -22.76
C LEU A 278 20.54 -9.59 -23.32
N LYS A 279 19.68 -8.85 -24.02
CA LYS A 279 18.52 -9.39 -24.74
C LYS A 279 18.81 -9.27 -26.23
N LEU A 280 18.90 -10.38 -26.92
CA LEU A 280 19.32 -10.45 -28.32
C LEU A 280 18.27 -11.18 -29.17
N ASP A 281 18.19 -10.82 -30.45
CA ASP A 281 17.52 -11.65 -31.45
C ASP A 281 18.52 -12.61 -32.10
N ASP A 282 18.07 -13.36 -33.11
CA ASP A 282 18.91 -14.36 -33.79
C ASP A 282 20.21 -13.72 -34.36
N GLU A 283 20.13 -12.54 -34.99
CA GLU A 283 21.30 -11.85 -35.56
C GLU A 283 22.25 -11.31 -34.48
N GLY A 284 21.72 -10.64 -33.47
CA GLY A 284 22.54 -10.11 -32.38
C GLY A 284 23.22 -11.20 -31.56
N PHE A 285 22.59 -12.36 -31.41
CA PHE A 285 23.19 -13.50 -30.74
C PHE A 285 24.26 -14.19 -31.60
N TYR A 286 24.06 -14.28 -32.92
CA TYR A 286 25.10 -14.73 -33.83
C TYR A 286 26.36 -13.86 -33.75
N ASP A 287 26.20 -12.53 -33.75
CA ASP A 287 27.31 -11.57 -33.62
C ASP A 287 28.08 -11.77 -32.31
N LEU A 288 27.37 -12.01 -31.20
CA LEU A 288 27.98 -12.31 -29.90
C LEU A 288 28.80 -13.61 -29.95
N LEU A 289 28.27 -14.68 -30.56
CA LEU A 289 29.02 -15.92 -30.71
C LEU A 289 30.28 -15.74 -31.57
N GLU A 290 30.20 -14.90 -32.61
CA GLU A 290 31.35 -14.57 -33.45
C GLU A 290 32.43 -13.78 -32.68
N GLU A 291 32.03 -12.80 -31.87
CA GLU A 291 32.94 -12.01 -31.03
C GLU A 291 33.72 -12.87 -30.02
N TYR A 292 33.06 -13.86 -29.44
CA TYR A 292 33.68 -14.79 -28.48
C TYR A 292 34.36 -16.00 -29.15
N GLY A 293 34.33 -16.10 -30.48
CA GLY A 293 34.94 -17.22 -31.22
C GLY A 293 34.26 -18.58 -30.98
N LEU A 294 32.95 -18.55 -30.69
CA LEU A 294 32.14 -19.71 -30.32
C LEU A 294 31.28 -20.26 -31.47
N GLN A 295 31.56 -19.89 -32.73
CA GLN A 295 30.77 -20.32 -33.90
C GLN A 295 30.70 -21.84 -34.04
N GLN A 296 31.70 -22.57 -33.56
CA GLN A 296 31.71 -24.03 -33.52
C GLN A 296 30.53 -24.65 -32.74
N HIS A 297 29.89 -23.88 -31.83
CA HIS A 297 28.73 -24.30 -31.07
C HIS A 297 27.41 -24.14 -31.83
N ILE A 298 27.38 -23.39 -32.94
CA ILE A 298 26.16 -23.10 -33.69
C ILE A 298 25.52 -24.39 -34.21
N GLU A 299 26.27 -25.27 -34.86
CA GLU A 299 25.72 -26.52 -35.41
C GLU A 299 25.12 -27.43 -34.33
N ALA A 300 25.71 -27.44 -33.12
CA ALA A 300 25.34 -28.37 -32.05
C ALA A 300 24.22 -27.83 -31.15
N ASP A 301 24.38 -26.58 -30.69
CA ASP A 301 23.57 -26.00 -29.61
C ASP A 301 22.51 -25.02 -30.15
N PHE A 302 22.78 -24.36 -31.27
CA PHE A 302 21.90 -23.34 -31.86
C PHE A 302 21.73 -23.50 -33.39
N PRO A 303 21.27 -24.67 -33.86
CA PRO A 303 21.20 -24.97 -35.30
C PRO A 303 20.28 -24.01 -36.06
N GLU A 304 19.36 -23.35 -35.37
CA GLU A 304 18.57 -22.27 -35.95
C GLU A 304 19.41 -21.09 -36.47
N LEU A 305 20.63 -20.85 -35.99
CA LEU A 305 21.43 -19.70 -36.44
C LEU A 305 22.21 -19.97 -37.75
N LEU A 306 22.24 -21.21 -38.23
CA LEU A 306 22.96 -21.59 -39.46
C LEU A 306 22.49 -20.80 -40.69
N PHE A 307 21.20 -20.43 -40.76
CA PHE A 307 20.71 -19.65 -41.90
C PHE A 307 21.32 -18.23 -41.94
N ILE A 308 21.76 -17.69 -40.81
CA ILE A 308 22.39 -16.36 -40.74
C ILE A 308 23.79 -16.44 -41.32
N GLU A 309 24.52 -17.50 -41.01
CA GLU A 309 25.81 -17.82 -41.62
C GLU A 309 25.68 -17.94 -43.15
N ASP A 310 24.70 -18.71 -43.62
CA ASP A 310 24.41 -18.90 -45.06
C ASP A 310 24.00 -17.61 -45.79
N MET A 311 23.45 -16.60 -45.08
CA MET A 311 23.06 -15.32 -45.68
C MET A 311 24.20 -14.30 -45.72
N ARG A 312 25.22 -14.45 -44.86
CA ARG A 312 26.35 -13.52 -44.75
C ARG A 312 27.53 -13.91 -45.65
N PHE A 313 27.63 -15.17 -46.07
CA PHE A 313 28.68 -15.72 -46.93
C PHE A 313 28.15 -16.20 -48.29
#